data_AF-A0A6L7A880-F1
#
_entry.id   AF-A0A6L7A880-F1
#
_cell.length_a   1.000
_cell.length_b   1.000
_cell.length_c   1.000
_cell.angle_alpha   90.00
_cell.angle_beta   90.00
_cell.angle_gamma   90.00
#
_symmetry.space_group_name_H-M   'P 1'
#
loop_
_entity.id
_entity.type
_entity.pdbx_description
1 polymer ?
#
loop_
_entity_poly.entity_id
_entity_poly.type
_entity_poly.pdbx_seq_one_letter_code
_entity_poly.pdbx_strand_id
1 'polypeptide(L)'
;MTTLTLDAALRQQALTQLGIAKVLTLPDVTPTDLVLMAQATQDPELLTQIQQVAESQAHDYLTRYQAIQHANGFAAVRGRQQFKAQLSKLLPLLPETQQEAIQKIYH
;
A
#
# COMPACT_ATOMS: atom_id res chain seq x y z
N MET A 1 2.64 6.19 19.93
CA MET A 1 3.41 4.98 19.59
C MET A 1 2.41 3.87 19.29
N THR A 2 2.27 3.48 18.04
CA THR A 2 1.49 2.30 17.65
C THR A 2 2.33 1.05 17.93
N THR A 3 1.87 0.19 18.83
CA THR A 3 2.52 -1.09 19.11
C THR A 3 2.39 -2.00 17.90
N LEU A 4 3.51 -2.38 17.30
CA LEU A 4 3.54 -3.33 16.20
C LEU A 4 3.24 -4.75 16.72
N THR A 5 2.54 -5.56 15.93
CA THR A 5 2.44 -7.00 16.19
C THR A 5 3.80 -7.66 16.00
N LEU A 6 4.03 -8.82 16.62
CA LEU A 6 5.28 -9.57 16.46
C LEU A 6 5.60 -9.86 14.98
N ASP A 7 4.59 -10.25 14.20
CA ASP A 7 4.72 -10.46 12.76
C ASP A 7 5.18 -9.19 12.01
N ALA A 8 4.55 -8.04 12.32
CA ALA A 8 4.91 -6.77 11.71
C ALA A 8 6.33 -6.33 12.10
N ALA A 9 6.74 -6.54 13.35
CA ALA A 9 8.08 -6.23 13.84
C ALA A 9 9.16 -7.08 13.16
N LEU A 10 8.93 -8.40 13.03
CA LEU A 10 9.84 -9.31 12.34
C LEU A 10 9.96 -8.96 10.86
N ARG A 11 8.83 -8.63 10.22
CA ARG A 11 8.78 -8.21 8.83
C ARG A 11 9.52 -6.90 8.60
N GLN A 12 9.31 -5.91 9.46
CA GLN A 12 10.06 -4.65 9.43
C GLN A 12 11.56 -4.88 9.60
N GLN A 13 11.98 -5.73 10.53
CA GLN A 13 13.38 -6.08 10.72
C GLN A 13 14.00 -6.70 9.46
N ALA A 14 13.30 -7.63 8.81
CA ALA A 14 13.76 -8.24 7.57
C ALA A 14 13.89 -7.21 6.43
N LEU A 15 12.92 -6.29 6.29
CA LEU A 15 12.93 -5.22 5.29
C LEU A 15 14.14 -4.28 5.49
N THR A 16 14.42 -3.91 6.74
CA THR A 16 15.59 -3.08 7.08
C THR A 16 16.90 -3.81 6.78
N GLN A 17 17.00 -5.10 7.09
CA GLN A 17 18.19 -5.91 6.81
C GLN A 17 18.45 -6.10 5.31
N LEU A 18 17.39 -6.21 4.50
CA LEU A 18 17.49 -6.30 3.04
C LEU A 18 17.90 -4.97 2.39
N GLY A 19 17.65 -3.85 3.09
CA GLY A 19 17.87 -2.50 2.60
C GLY A 19 16.66 -1.99 1.82
N ILE A 20 16.03 -0.93 2.32
CA ILE A 20 14.78 -0.35 1.78
C ILE A 20 14.90 -0.04 0.28
N ALA A 21 16.00 0.60 -0.15
CA ALA A 21 16.23 0.92 -1.56
C ALA A 21 16.22 -0.34 -2.46
N LYS A 22 16.80 -1.44 -1.99
CA LYS A 22 16.79 -2.71 -2.72
C LYS A 22 15.39 -3.32 -2.74
N VAL A 23 14.69 -3.29 -1.61
CA VAL A 23 13.32 -3.82 -1.51
C VAL A 23 12.39 -3.11 -2.48
N LEU A 24 12.47 -1.79 -2.62
CA LEU A 24 11.63 -1.01 -3.53
C LEU A 24 11.78 -1.40 -5.02
N THR A 25 12.86 -2.07 -5.40
CA THR A 25 13.06 -2.59 -6.77
C THR A 25 12.38 -3.94 -7.01
N LEU A 26 11.89 -4.60 -5.96
CA LEU A 26 11.27 -5.92 -6.07
C LEU A 26 9.82 -5.78 -6.58
N PRO A 27 9.37 -6.68 -7.48
CA PRO A 27 8.02 -6.62 -8.04
C PRO A 27 6.93 -6.96 -7.01
N ASP A 28 7.28 -7.67 -5.93
CA ASP A 28 6.32 -8.24 -4.97
C ASP A 28 6.16 -7.39 -3.69
N VAL A 29 6.61 -6.13 -3.71
CA VAL A 29 6.45 -5.23 -2.55
C VAL A 29 4.97 -4.98 -2.28
N THR A 30 4.51 -5.32 -1.09
CA THR A 30 3.10 -5.15 -0.72
C THR A 30 2.82 -3.78 -0.09
N PRO A 31 1.56 -3.32 -0.06
CA PRO A 31 1.18 -2.12 0.68
C PRO A 31 1.61 -2.11 2.14
N THR A 32 1.61 -3.28 2.79
CA THR A 32 2.05 -3.40 4.19
C THR A 32 3.56 -3.21 4.30
N ASP A 33 4.34 -3.69 3.34
CA ASP A 33 5.80 -3.48 3.33
C ASP A 33 6.13 -2.00 3.18
N LEU A 34 5.44 -1.27 2.30
CA LEU A 34 5.63 0.17 2.11
C LEU A 34 5.38 0.95 3.40
N VAL A 35 4.31 0.64 4.13
CA VAL A 35 3.99 1.30 5.40
C VAL A 35 5.05 0.99 6.47
N LEU A 36 5.49 -0.27 6.57
CA LEU A 36 6.54 -0.65 7.52
C LEU A 36 7.88 0.02 7.20
N MET A 37 8.24 0.11 5.92
CA MET A 37 9.45 0.82 5.48
C MET A 37 9.37 2.33 5.77
N ALA A 38 8.21 2.96 5.54
CA ALA A 38 8.00 4.37 5.85
C ALA A 38 8.12 4.67 7.35
N GLN A 39 7.67 3.74 8.20
CA GLN A 39 7.81 3.84 9.66
C GLN A 39 9.25 3.57 10.14
N ALA A 40 10.01 2.77 9.38
CA ALA A 40 11.38 2.38 9.73
C ALA A 40 12.43 3.41 9.31
N THR A 41 12.17 4.18 8.25
CA THR A 41 13.14 5.11 7.67
C THR A 41 12.99 6.52 8.22
N GLN A 42 14.13 7.20 8.43
CA GLN A 42 14.20 8.64 8.70
C GLN A 42 14.77 9.43 7.51
N ASP A 43 15.15 8.72 6.45
CA ASP A 43 15.72 9.31 5.24
C ASP A 43 14.60 9.91 4.36
N PRO A 44 14.59 11.23 4.11
CA PRO A 44 13.57 11.90 3.32
C PRO A 44 13.56 11.46 1.84
N GLU A 45 14.71 11.07 1.28
CA GLU A 45 14.77 10.57 -0.10
C GLU A 45 14.11 9.20 -0.20
N LEU A 46 14.40 8.30 0.75
CA LEU A 46 13.74 7.00 0.80
C LEU A 46 12.24 7.12 1.08
N LEU A 47 11.83 8.06 1.94
CA LEU A 47 10.42 8.36 2.18
C LEU A 47 9.72 8.79 0.88
N THR A 48 10.35 9.66 0.11
CA THR A 48 9.81 10.13 -1.18
C THR A 48 9.70 8.97 -2.18
N GLN A 49 10.70 8.09 -2.24
CA GLN A 49 10.65 6.89 -3.11
C GLN A 49 9.54 5.92 -2.68
N ILE A 50 9.37 5.69 -1.37
CA ILE A 50 8.28 4.87 -0.83
C ILE A 50 6.93 5.45 -1.22
N GLN A 51 6.76 6.77 -1.11
CA GLN A 51 5.53 7.47 -1.52
C GLN A 51 5.26 7.32 -3.01
N GLN A 52 6.27 7.49 -3.87
CA GLN A 52 6.12 7.30 -5.32
C GLN A 52 5.67 5.88 -5.67
N VAL A 53 6.26 4.85 -5.04
CA VAL A 53 5.84 3.46 -5.24
C VAL A 53 4.42 3.24 -4.71
N ALA A 54 4.07 3.80 -3.55
CA ALA A 54 2.73 3.73 -2.99
C ALA A 54 1.68 4.36 -3.92
N GLU A 55 1.96 5.53 -4.48
CA GLU A 55 1.10 6.22 -5.43
C GLU A 55 0.90 5.41 -6.72
N SER A 56 1.99 4.85 -7.28
CA SER A 56 1.91 3.97 -8.45
C SER A 56 1.03 2.75 -8.19
N GLN A 57 1.22 2.09 -7.04
CA GLN A 57 0.39 0.94 -6.67
C GLN A 57 -1.06 1.33 -6.43
N ALA A 58 -1.31 2.46 -5.78
CA ALA A 58 -2.67 2.95 -5.55
C ALA A 58 -3.40 3.23 -6.87
N HIS A 59 -2.71 3.85 -7.84
CA HIS A 59 -3.25 4.07 -9.18
C HIS A 59 -3.61 2.76 -9.89
N ASP A 60 -2.74 1.75 -9.82
CA ASP A 60 -2.98 0.43 -10.41
C ASP A 60 -4.17 -0.29 -9.76
N TYR A 61 -4.25 -0.29 -8.42
CA TYR A 61 -5.36 -0.90 -7.69
C TYR A 61 -6.68 -0.20 -7.99
N LEU A 62 -6.67 1.14 -8.09
CA LEU A 62 -7.84 1.93 -8.43
C LEU A 62 -8.36 1.58 -9.84
N THR A 63 -7.46 1.55 -10.81
CA THR A 63 -7.78 1.19 -12.20
C THR A 63 -8.40 -0.21 -12.28
N ARG A 64 -7.78 -1.18 -11.60
CA ARG A 64 -8.30 -2.56 -11.56
C ARG A 64 -9.63 -2.66 -10.82
N TYR A 65 -9.83 -1.90 -9.74
CA TYR A 65 -11.11 -1.81 -9.05
C TYR A 65 -12.21 -1.30 -9.98
N GLN A 66 -11.96 -0.19 -10.69
CA GLN A 66 -12.92 0.41 -11.62
C GLN A 66 -13.31 -0.56 -12.75
N ALA A 67 -12.35 -1.32 -13.28
CA ALA A 67 -12.61 -2.34 -14.29
C ALA A 67 -13.59 -3.44 -13.85
N ILE A 68 -13.66 -3.73 -12.54
CA ILE A 68 -14.58 -4.73 -11.97
C ILE A 68 -15.69 -4.12 -11.11
N GLN A 69 -15.84 -2.79 -11.12
CA GLN A 69 -16.77 -2.09 -10.23
C GLN A 69 -18.21 -2.53 -10.44
N HIS A 70 -18.59 -2.70 -11.71
CA HIS A 70 -19.95 -3.09 -12.13
C HIS A 70 -20.05 -4.58 -12.50
N ALA A 71 -18.97 -5.34 -12.33
CA ALA A 71 -18.96 -6.76 -12.64
C ALA A 71 -19.75 -7.55 -11.58
N ASN A 72 -20.58 -8.49 -12.04
CA ASN A 72 -21.37 -9.36 -11.19
C ASN A 72 -20.62 -10.66 -10.86
N GLY A 73 -21.06 -11.35 -9.80
CA GLY A 73 -20.53 -12.66 -9.41
C GLY A 73 -19.54 -12.62 -8.26
N PHE A 74 -19.31 -13.80 -7.65
CA PHE A 74 -18.52 -13.96 -6.44
C PHE A 74 -17.06 -13.48 -6.59
N ALA A 75 -16.43 -13.80 -7.72
CA ALA A 75 -15.06 -13.38 -8.00
C ALA A 75 -14.92 -11.86 -8.07
N ALA A 76 -15.88 -11.15 -8.67
CA ALA A 76 -15.88 -9.69 -8.74
C ALA A 76 -16.09 -9.05 -7.36
N VAL A 77 -16.99 -9.59 -6.53
CA VAL A 77 -17.18 -9.13 -5.14
C VAL A 77 -15.89 -9.29 -4.33
N ARG A 78 -15.26 -10.46 -4.40
CA ARG A 78 -14.00 -10.73 -3.70
C ARG A 78 -12.88 -9.81 -4.20
N GLY A 79 -12.77 -9.62 -5.52
CA GLY A 79 -11.80 -8.70 -6.12
C GLY A 79 -11.99 -7.27 -5.62
N ARG A 80 -13.23 -6.77 -5.59
CA ARG A 80 -13.53 -5.43 -5.04
C ARG A 80 -13.11 -5.30 -3.58
N GLN A 81 -13.40 -6.29 -2.75
CA GLN A 81 -12.98 -6.29 -1.34
C GLN A 81 -11.46 -6.32 -1.19
N GLN A 82 -10.76 -7.10 -2.02
CA GLN A 82 -9.30 -7.16 -2.02
C GLN A 82 -8.68 -5.81 -2.39
N PHE A 83 -9.13 -5.16 -3.47
CA PHE A 83 -8.61 -3.86 -3.87
C PHE A 83 -8.92 -2.79 -2.83
N LYS A 84 -10.12 -2.79 -2.23
CA LYS A 84 -10.43 -1.93 -1.08
C LYS A 84 -9.39 -2.16 0.03
N ALA A 85 -9.20 -3.40 0.48
CA ALA A 85 -8.22 -3.70 1.54
C ALA A 85 -6.77 -3.31 1.20
N GLN A 86 -6.37 -3.33 -0.07
CA GLN A 86 -5.05 -2.85 -0.50
C GLN A 86 -4.96 -1.32 -0.48
N LEU A 87 -5.99 -0.63 -0.99
CA LEU A 87 -6.06 0.83 -1.01
C LEU A 87 -6.12 1.43 0.41
N SER A 88 -6.86 0.80 1.34
CA SER A 88 -6.93 1.29 2.73
C SER A 88 -5.58 1.26 3.44
N LYS A 89 -4.74 0.27 3.13
CA LYS A 89 -3.38 0.16 3.68
C LYS A 89 -2.45 1.26 3.18
N LEU A 90 -2.65 1.73 1.94
CA LEU A 90 -1.82 2.78 1.35
C LEU A 90 -2.20 4.18 1.81
N LEU A 91 -3.44 4.41 2.28
CA LEU A 91 -3.94 5.73 2.69
C LEU A 91 -2.93 6.60 3.49
N PRO A 92 -2.20 6.08 4.50
CA PRO A 92 -1.25 6.90 5.28
C PRO A 92 -0.06 7.43 4.48
N LEU A 93 0.22 6.87 3.31
CA LEU A 93 1.36 7.21 2.46
C LEU A 93 0.97 8.08 1.26
N LEU A 94 -0.34 8.29 1.02
CA LEU A 94 -0.83 8.96 -0.17
C LEU A 94 -1.12 10.44 0.10
N PRO A 95 -1.01 11.31 -0.92
CA PRO A 95 -1.44 12.70 -0.82
C PRO A 95 -2.96 12.81 -0.62
N GLU A 96 -3.41 13.89 0.03
CA GLU A 96 -4.83 14.10 0.38
C GLU A 96 -5.78 13.94 -0.82
N THR A 97 -5.40 14.44 -1.99
CA THR A 97 -6.19 14.33 -3.22
C THR A 97 -6.47 12.88 -3.63
N GLN A 98 -5.50 11.97 -3.46
CA GLN A 98 -5.70 10.55 -3.71
C GLN A 98 -6.48 9.87 -2.58
N GLN A 99 -6.28 10.30 -1.33
CA GLN A 99 -7.06 9.78 -0.19
C GLN A 99 -8.56 10.06 -0.40
N GLU A 100 -8.93 11.27 -0.82
CA GLU A 100 -10.32 11.62 -1.14
C GLU A 100 -10.90 10.75 -2.26
N ALA A 101 -10.13 10.51 -3.33
CA ALA A 101 -10.55 9.65 -4.42
C ALA A 101 -10.80 8.21 -3.96
N ILE A 102 -9.96 7.70 -3.06
CA ILE A 102 -10.10 6.36 -2.48
C ILE A 102 -11.30 6.30 -1.53
N GLN A 103 -11.53 7.32 -0.70
CA GLN A 103 -12.67 7.37 0.22
C GLN A 103 -14.02 7.26 -0.51
N LYS A 104 -14.16 7.86 -1.70
CA LYS A 104 -15.36 7.76 -2.55
C LYS A 104 -15.71 6.33 -2.98
N ILE A 105 -14.77 5.39 -2.88
CA ILE A 105 -14.99 3.98 -3.22
C ILE A 105 -15.62 3.20 -2.05
N TYR A 106 -15.55 3.75 -0.84
CA TYR A 106 -16.10 3.14 0.38
C TYR A 106 -17.53 3.61 0.71
N HIS A 107 -17.94 4.74 0.15
CA HIS A 107 -19.30 5.27 0.21
C HIS A 107 -20.14 4.75 -0.96
#